data_AF-A0A662ZZF7-F1
#
_entry.id   AF-A0A662ZZF7-F1
#
_cell.length_a   1.000
_cell.length_b   1.000
_cell.length_c   1.000
_cell.angle_alpha   90.00
_cell.angle_beta   90.00
_cell.angle_gamma   90.00
#
_symmetry.space_group_name_H-M   'P 1'
#
loop_
_entity.id
_entity.type
_entity.pdbx_description
1 polymer ?
#
loop_
_entity_poly.entity_id
_entity_poly.type
_entity_poly.pdbx_seq_one_letter_code
_entity_poly.pdbx_strand_id
1 'polypeptide(L)'
;MPTVVVRFEPNKKNPERGTIYYRIYKGHNRRMEFSSRLHLSASSWDETARTIRDDYPESCRFRVQIEADLRLLNRIITEDITGRLTMGDMIALFKQQRTIIK
;
A
#
# COMPACT_ATOMS: atom_id res chain seq x y z
N MET A 1 16.05 3.55 -8.64
CA MET A 1 14.86 2.74 -9.00
C MET A 1 13.69 3.23 -8.15
N PRO A 2 12.47 3.41 -8.69
CA PRO A 2 11.32 3.71 -7.84
C PRO A 2 11.00 2.52 -6.94
N THR A 3 10.46 2.78 -5.76
CA THR A 3 10.11 1.72 -4.78
C THR A 3 8.79 2.06 -4.12
N VAL A 4 8.04 1.04 -3.70
CA VAL A 4 6.79 1.19 -2.94
C VAL A 4 6.93 0.60 -1.55
N VAL A 5 6.35 1.26 -0.55
CA VAL A 5 6.24 0.75 0.82
C VAL A 5 4.81 0.89 1.33
N VAL A 6 4.42 -0.03 2.22
CA VAL A 6 3.16 0.03 2.97
C VAL A 6 3.39 0.78 4.28
N ARG A 7 2.44 1.62 4.66
CA ARG A 7 2.41 2.32 5.93
C ARG A 7 1.01 2.25 6.54
N PHE A 8 0.94 2.08 7.84
CA PHE A 8 -0.28 2.25 8.60
C PHE A 8 -0.34 3.63 9.23
N GLU A 9 -1.50 4.29 9.15
CA GLU A 9 -1.76 5.53 9.86
C GLU A 9 -2.98 5.35 10.78
N PRO A 10 -2.80 5.38 12.12
CA PRO A 10 -3.90 5.34 13.07
C PRO A 10 -4.87 6.51 12.87
N ASN A 11 -6.16 6.26 13.06
CA ASN A 11 -7.18 7.29 13.00
C ASN A 11 -7.09 8.19 14.25
N LYS A 12 -6.99 9.50 14.04
CA LYS A 12 -6.89 10.49 15.13
C LYS A 12 -8.05 10.47 16.13
N LYS A 13 -9.27 10.14 15.66
CA LYS A 13 -10.48 10.08 16.50
C LYS A 13 -10.70 8.70 17.12
N ASN A 14 -10.22 7.65 16.48
CA ASN A 14 -10.32 6.28 16.98
C ASN A 14 -8.98 5.54 16.77
N PRO A 15 -8.02 5.66 17.72
CA PRO A 15 -6.69 5.08 17.59
C PRO A 15 -6.67 3.55 17.46
N GLU A 16 -7.75 2.86 17.86
CA GLU A 16 -7.86 1.40 17.71
C GLU A 16 -8.01 0.96 16.25
N ARG A 17 -8.25 1.90 15.33
CA ARG A 17 -8.33 1.65 13.89
C ARG A 17 -7.40 2.58 13.14
N GLY A 18 -7.06 2.21 11.92
CA GLY A 18 -6.32 3.08 11.02
C GLY A 18 -6.47 2.65 9.58
N THR A 19 -5.71 3.32 8.72
CA THR A 19 -5.79 3.14 7.27
C THR A 19 -4.42 2.77 6.70
N ILE A 20 -4.39 1.84 5.75
CA ILE A 20 -3.17 1.55 4.99
C ILE A 20 -2.98 2.59 3.89
N TYR A 21 -1.75 3.09 3.79
CA TYR A 21 -1.27 3.94 2.72
C TYR A 21 -0.14 3.24 1.97
N TYR A 22 -0.13 3.45 0.65
CA TYR A 22 0.99 3.08 -0.20
C TYR A 22 1.79 4.33 -0.49
N ARG A 23 3.10 4.25 -0.28
CA ARG A 23 4.04 5.34 -0.53
C ARG A 23 5.03 4.93 -1.61
N ILE A 24 5.00 5.65 -2.72
CA ILE A 24 5.93 5.49 -3.84
C ILE A 24 7.06 6.50 -3.68
N TYR A 25 8.29 6.03 -3.83
CA TYR A 25 9.50 6.85 -3.91
C TYR A 25 10.00 6.83 -5.35
N LYS A 26 10.34 7.98 -5.95
CA LYS A 26 10.87 8.06 -7.33
C LYS A 26 11.94 9.14 -7.47
N GLY A 27 13.21 8.75 -7.55
CA GLY A 27 14.33 9.69 -7.67
C GLY A 27 14.68 10.38 -6.33
N HIS A 28 15.53 11.41 -6.36
CA HIS A 28 15.98 12.07 -5.14
C HIS A 28 14.84 12.86 -4.46
N ASN A 29 14.52 12.48 -3.21
CA ASN A 29 13.56 13.14 -2.32
C ASN A 29 12.13 13.31 -2.85
N ARG A 30 11.73 12.66 -3.95
CA ARG A 30 10.34 12.69 -4.42
C ARG A 30 9.59 11.47 -3.89
N ARG A 31 8.50 11.73 -3.17
CA ARG A 31 7.58 10.71 -2.69
C ARG A 31 6.14 11.13 -2.95
N MET A 32 5.27 10.17 -3.20
CA MET A 32 3.83 10.36 -3.23
C MET A 32 3.18 9.26 -2.40
N GLU A 33 2.16 9.63 -1.63
CA GLU A 33 1.44 8.71 -0.76
C GLU A 33 -0.04 8.76 -1.10
N PHE A 34 -0.71 7.61 -1.08
CA PHE A 34 -2.14 7.52 -1.33
C PHE A 34 -2.76 6.40 -0.51
N SER A 35 -4.03 6.59 -0.14
CA SER A 35 -4.78 5.61 0.66
C SER A 35 -5.15 4.39 -0.18
N SER A 36 -4.98 3.21 0.43
CA SER A 36 -5.49 1.93 -0.08
C SER A 36 -7.00 1.74 0.13
N ARG A 37 -7.62 2.59 0.97
CA ARG A 37 -8.98 2.43 1.54
C ARG A 37 -9.17 1.16 2.39
N LEU A 38 -8.08 0.50 2.79
CA LEU A 38 -8.14 -0.63 3.73
C LEU A 38 -8.11 -0.08 5.16
N HIS A 39 -9.12 -0.45 5.93
CA HIS A 39 -9.27 -0.05 7.33
C HIS A 39 -9.13 -1.28 8.23
N LEU A 40 -8.11 -1.28 9.07
CA LEU A 40 -7.78 -2.38 9.98
C LEU A 40 -7.76 -1.89 11.43
N SER A 41 -7.78 -2.83 12.36
CA SER A 41 -7.48 -2.54 13.76
C SER A 41 -5.99 -2.28 13.93
N ALA A 42 -5.62 -1.31 14.75
CA ALA A 42 -4.23 -1.00 15.05
C ALA A 42 -3.48 -2.20 15.67
N SER A 43 -4.18 -3.04 16.45
CA SER A 43 -3.59 -4.23 17.07
C SER A 43 -3.18 -5.29 16.05
N SER A 44 -3.89 -5.37 14.91
CA SER A 44 -3.58 -6.32 13.84
C SER A 44 -2.37 -5.94 12.99
N TRP A 45 -1.83 -4.72 13.14
CA TRP A 45 -0.69 -4.25 12.36
C TRP A 45 0.64 -4.58 13.06
N ASP A 46 1.61 -5.03 12.27
CA ASP A 46 3.01 -5.14 12.65
C ASP A 46 3.80 -4.00 11.98
N GLU A 47 4.21 -3.01 12.77
CA GLU A 47 4.99 -1.87 12.26
C GLU A 47 6.40 -2.28 11.82
N THR A 48 6.98 -3.30 12.45
CA THR A 48 8.32 -3.79 12.15
C THR A 48 8.32 -4.56 10.83
N ALA A 49 7.37 -5.48 10.67
CA ALA A 49 7.24 -6.27 9.45
C ALA A 49 6.46 -5.54 8.33
N ARG A 50 5.82 -4.41 8.65
CA ARG A 50 4.94 -3.63 7.75
C ARG A 50 3.86 -4.49 7.08
N THR A 51 3.27 -5.37 7.87
CA THR A 51 2.24 -6.30 7.42
C THR A 51 1.25 -6.55 8.55
N ILE A 52 0.23 -7.36 8.27
CA ILE A 52 -0.76 -7.78 9.26
C ILE A 52 -0.22 -9.01 10.00
N ARG A 53 -0.36 -9.00 11.32
CA ARG A 53 0.07 -10.08 12.20
C ARG A 53 -0.74 -11.36 11.94
N ASP A 54 -0.08 -12.50 12.06
CA ASP A 54 -0.65 -13.81 11.70
C ASP A 54 -1.72 -14.31 12.69
N ASP A 55 -1.74 -13.78 13.91
CA ASP A 55 -2.69 -14.12 14.99
C ASP A 55 -4.06 -13.44 14.84
N TYR A 56 -4.28 -12.65 13.78
CA TYR A 56 -5.56 -11.99 13.47
C TYR A 56 -6.23 -12.60 12.21
N PRO A 57 -6.94 -13.74 12.34
CA PRO A 57 -7.51 -14.45 11.20
C PRO A 57 -8.53 -13.61 10.41
N GLU A 58 -9.30 -12.75 11.08
CA GLU A 58 -10.23 -11.82 10.42
C GLU A 58 -9.53 -10.77 9.52
N SER A 59 -8.24 -10.52 9.77
CA SER A 59 -7.42 -9.57 9.02
C SER A 59 -6.57 -10.24 7.93
N CYS A 60 -6.64 -11.57 7.81
CA CYS A 60 -5.90 -12.34 6.80
C CYS A 60 -6.23 -11.88 5.36
N ARG A 61 -7.51 -11.58 5.07
CA ARG A 61 -7.92 -11.05 3.76
C ARG A 61 -7.23 -9.74 3.38
N PHE A 62 -6.98 -8.88 4.37
CA PHE A 62 -6.31 -7.61 4.14
C PHE A 62 -4.82 -7.83 3.84
N ARG A 63 -4.19 -8.84 4.44
CA ARG A 63 -2.81 -9.24 4.13
C ARG A 63 -2.70 -9.65 2.67
N VAL A 64 -3.60 -10.53 2.21
CA VAL A 64 -3.65 -10.97 0.80
C VAL A 64 -3.90 -9.78 -0.14
N GLN A 65 -4.80 -8.86 0.23
CA GLN A 65 -5.04 -7.65 -0.57
C GLN A 65 -3.82 -6.74 -0.65
N ILE A 66 -3.12 -6.51 0.47
CA ILE A 66 -1.91 -5.68 0.53
C ILE A 66 -0.81 -6.30 -0.33
N GLU A 67 -0.61 -7.62 -0.26
CA GLU A 67 0.35 -8.33 -1.10
C GLU A 67 0.03 -8.21 -2.59
N ALA A 68 -1.24 -8.39 -2.96
CA ALA A 68 -1.68 -8.23 -4.35
C ALA A 68 -1.47 -6.78 -4.85
N ASP A 69 -1.82 -5.79 -4.02
CA ASP A 69 -1.63 -4.37 -4.33
C ASP A 69 -0.15 -4.04 -4.50
N LEU A 70 0.72 -4.54 -3.61
CA LEU A 70 2.17 -4.37 -3.70
C LEU A 70 2.77 -5.01 -4.95
N ARG A 71 2.33 -6.22 -5.31
CA ARG A 71 2.78 -6.88 -6.54
C ARG A 71 2.39 -6.07 -7.78
N LEU A 72 1.16 -5.54 -7.82
CA LEU A 72 0.69 -4.69 -8.91
C LEU A 72 1.49 -3.38 -8.98
N LEU A 73 1.72 -2.71 -7.84
CA LEU A 73 2.50 -1.47 -7.79
C LEU A 73 3.95 -1.69 -8.22
N ASN A 74 4.59 -2.76 -7.72
CA ASN A 74 5.94 -3.12 -8.13
C ASN A 74 5.99 -3.41 -9.63
N ARG A 75 5.02 -4.15 -10.18
CA ARG A 75 4.92 -4.42 -11.62
C ARG A 75 4.87 -3.13 -12.44
N ILE A 76 3.97 -2.20 -12.11
CA ILE A 76 3.84 -0.90 -12.77
C ILE A 76 5.15 -0.12 -12.71
N ILE A 77 5.83 -0.14 -11.55
CA ILE A 77 7.12 0.53 -11.35
C ILE A 77 8.23 -0.10 -12.20
N THR A 78 8.31 -1.43 -12.24
CA THR A 78 9.38 -2.15 -12.94
C THR A 78 9.20 -2.16 -14.46
N GLU A 79 7.95 -2.16 -14.93
CA GLU A 79 7.63 -2.08 -16.36
C GLU A 79 7.87 -0.67 -16.95
N ASP A 80 7.93 0.38 -16.12
CA ASP A 80 8.38 1.73 -16.52
C ASP A 80 9.90 1.81 -16.69
N ILE A 81 10.46 0.97 -17.57
CA ILE A 81 11.90 0.87 -17.85
C ILE A 81 12.49 2.24 -18.25
N THR A 82 11.72 3.03 -18.99
CA THR A 82 12.14 4.36 -19.47
C THR A 82 11.97 5.48 -18.44
N GLY A 83 11.38 5.19 -17.28
CA GLY A 83 11.14 6.17 -16.23
C GLY A 83 10.16 7.29 -16.61
N ARG A 84 9.32 7.09 -17.64
CA ARG A 84 8.44 8.11 -18.23
C ARG A 84 7.19 8.35 -17.40
N LEU A 85 6.69 7.34 -16.71
CA LEU A 85 5.45 7.49 -15.93
C LEU A 85 5.66 8.44 -14.76
N THR A 86 4.82 9.45 -14.61
CA THR A 86 4.81 10.24 -13.37
C THR A 86 4.28 9.38 -12.22
N MET A 87 4.54 9.78 -10.97
CA MET A 87 3.93 9.09 -9.82
C MET A 87 2.39 9.14 -9.87
N GLY A 88 1.81 10.20 -10.45
CA GLY A 88 0.37 10.32 -10.66
C GLY A 88 -0.16 9.27 -11.64
N ASP A 89 0.54 9.06 -12.76
CA ASP A 89 0.18 8.05 -13.76
C ASP A 89 0.25 6.64 -13.17
N MET A 90 1.30 6.34 -12.40
CA MET A 90 1.45 5.06 -11.69
C MET A 90 0.25 4.80 -10.76
N ILE A 91 -0.21 5.82 -10.02
CA ILE A 91 -1.37 5.70 -9.13
C ILE A 91 -2.67 5.54 -9.92
N ALA A 92 -2.83 6.24 -11.05
CA ALA A 92 -4.00 6.12 -11.90
C ALA A 92 -4.10 4.70 -12.50
N LEU A 93 -3.00 4.18 -13.05
CA LEU A 93 -2.91 2.81 -13.55
C LEU A 93 -3.19 1.79 -12.46
N PHE A 94 -2.60 1.98 -11.28
CA PHE A 94 -2.89 1.12 -10.13
C PHE A 94 -4.39 1.11 -9.81
N LYS A 95 -5.03 2.27 -9.66
CA LYS A 95 -6.47 2.36 -9.35
C LYS A 95 -7.35 1.73 -10.42
N GLN A 96 -6.94 1.79 -11.69
CA GLN A 96 -7.64 1.18 -12.82
C GLN A 96 -7.51 -0.36 -12.82
N GLN A 97 -6.33 -0.88 -12.49
CA GLN A 97 -6.03 -2.31 -12.56
C GLN A 97 -6.28 -3.06 -11.24
N ARG A 98 -6.42 -2.34 -10.13
CA ARG A 98 -6.58 -2.92 -8.79
C ARG A 98 -7.86 -3.75 -8.73
N THR A 99 -7.70 -5.01 -8.36
CA THR A 99 -8.82 -5.92 -8.05
C THR A 99 -9.01 -6.01 -6.54
N ILE A 100 -10.25 -5.86 -6.07
CA ILE A 100 -10.60 -6.06 -4.66
C ILE A 100 -10.96 -7.52 -4.43
N ILE A 101 -10.18 -8.17 -3.57
CA ILE A 101 -10.41 -9.53 -3.08
C ILE A 101 -11.55 -9.45 -2.05
N LYS A 102 -12.62 -10.22 -2.29
CA LYS A 102 -13.82 -10.27 -1.44
C LYS A 102 -13.69 -11.31 -0.34
#